data_AF-A0A965CL66-F1
#
_entry.id   AF-A0A965CL66-F1
#
_cell.length_a   1.000
_cell.length_b   1.000
_cell.length_c   1.000
_cell.angle_alpha   90.00
_cell.angle_beta   90.00
_cell.angle_gamma   90.00
#
_symmetry.space_group_name_H-M   'P 1'
#
loop_
_entity.id
_entity.type
_entity.pdbx_description
1 polymer ?
#
loop_
_entity_poly.entity_id
_entity_poly.type
_entity_poly.pdbx_seq_one_letter_code
_entity_poly.pdbx_strand_id
1 'polypeptide(L)' 'MYQEPSAHHINSASGVMSDAGGRYIKRLRDLDGLYLDTNAFQSLFATSADEIVYTVHEQRPTQKVGDLIFGT' A
#
# COMPACT_ATOMS: atom_id res chain seq x y z
N MET A 1 -24.66 8.74 15.27
CA MET A 1 -24.46 9.58 14.07
C MET A 1 -23.82 8.69 13.03
N TYR A 2 -24.46 8.48 11.88
CA TYR A 2 -23.91 7.65 10.81
C TYR A 2 -22.91 8.45 9.98
N GLN A 3 -21.92 7.78 9.40
CA GLN A 3 -20.99 8.43 8.46
C GLN A 3 -21.72 8.68 7.14
N GLU A 4 -21.46 9.84 6.53
CA GLU A 4 -21.95 10.14 5.20
C GLU A 4 -21.24 9.23 4.18
N PRO A 5 -21.97 8.69 3.18
CA PRO A 5 -21.35 7.94 2.10
C PRO A 5 -20.34 8.80 1.34
N SER A 6 -19.18 8.22 1.02
CA SER A 6 -18.19 8.81 0.13
C SER A 6 -18.13 8.08 -1.21
N ALA A 7 -17.68 8.77 -2.25
CA ALA A 7 -17.40 8.19 -3.56
C ALA A 7 -15.91 8.36 -3.87
N HIS A 8 -15.29 7.30 -4.40
CA HIS A 8 -13.88 7.29 -4.77
C HIS A 8 -13.75 6.75 -6.19
N HIS A 9 -12.95 7.41 -7.02
CA HIS A 9 -12.69 6.98 -8.38
C HIS A 9 -11.37 6.18 -8.43
N ILE A 10 -11.45 4.94 -8.91
CA ILE A 10 -10.26 4.09 -9.12
C ILE A 10 -9.93 4.09 -10.61
N ASN A 11 -8.73 4.54 -10.95
CA ASN A 11 -8.18 4.34 -12.28
C ASN A 11 -7.73 2.88 -12.43
N SER A 12 -8.45 2.10 -13.24
CA SER A 12 -8.18 0.68 -13.44
C SER A 12 -6.83 0.38 -14.10
N ALA A 13 -6.26 1.31 -14.85
CA ALA A 13 -4.98 1.13 -15.51
C ALA A 13 -3.79 1.36 -14.56
N SER A 14 -3.92 2.30 -13.61
CA SER A 14 -2.83 2.69 -12.72
C SER A 14 -3.00 2.25 -11.26
N GLY A 15 -4.19 1.81 -10.86
CA GLY A 15 -4.53 1.55 -9.46
C GLY A 15 -4.54 2.81 -8.59
N VAL A 16 -4.59 4.01 -9.18
CA VAL A 16 -4.69 5.26 -8.40
C VAL A 16 -6.14 5.47 -7.97
N MET A 17 -6.35 5.66 -6.67
CA MET A 17 -7.64 6.02 -6.08
C MET A 17 -7.69 7.53 -5.78
N SER A 18 -8.73 8.22 -6.27
CA SER A 18 -8.96 9.63 -5.96
C SER A 18 -9.34 9.81 -4.49
N ASP A 19 -8.95 10.97 -3.94
CA ASP A 19 -9.26 11.34 -2.55
C ASP A 19 -8.86 10.23 -1.57
N ALA A 20 -7.72 9.57 -1.79
CA ALA A 20 -7.17 8.61 -0.83
C ALA A 20 -6.72 9.35 0.43
N GLY A 21 -7.03 8.77 1.60
CA GLY A 21 -6.68 9.31 2.90
C GLY A 21 -5.23 9.00 3.28
N GLY A 22 -4.63 8.03 2.59
CA GLY A 22 -3.24 7.65 2.75
C GLY A 22 -2.67 6.97 1.51
N ARG A 23 -1.34 6.95 1.46
CA ARG A 23 -0.57 6.18 0.48
C ARG A 23 0.51 5.42 1.24
N TYR A 24 0.40 4.10 1.19
CA TYR A 24 1.38 3.20 1.78
C TYR A 24 2.34 2.70 0.69
N ILE A 25 3.63 2.71 0.96
CA ILE A 25 4.66 2.29 0.02
C ILE A 25 5.49 1.22 0.71
N LYS A 26 5.67 0.08 0.04
CA LYS A 26 6.69 -0.90 0.41
C LYS A 26 7.86 -0.80 -0.52
N ARG A 27 9.03 -0.53 0.04
CA ARG A 27 10.30 -0.66 -0.66
C ARG A 27 10.87 -2.05 -0.45
N LEU A 28 11.78 -2.46 -1.32
CA LEU A 28 12.41 -3.78 -1.24
C LEU A 28 13.03 -4.02 0.14
N ARG A 29 13.68 -3.01 0.72
CA ARG A 29 14.25 -3.11 2.07
C ARG A 29 13.23 -3.39 3.18
N ASP A 30 11.98 -2.99 2.98
CA ASP A 30 10.92 -3.19 3.98
C ASP A 30 10.41 -4.64 3.98
N LEU A 31 10.93 -5.48 3.07
CA LEU A 31 10.56 -6.88 2.84
C LEU A 31 11.69 -7.85 3.21
N ASP A 32 12.72 -7.38 3.92
CA ASP A 32 13.80 -8.25 4.39
C ASP A 32 13.25 -9.42 5.23
N GLY A 33 13.78 -10.62 4.96
CA GLY A 33 13.34 -11.86 5.59
C GLY A 33 12.00 -12.44 5.10
N LEU A 34 11.32 -11.82 4.12
CA LEU A 34 10.05 -12.35 3.58
C LEU A 34 10.24 -13.31 2.40
N TYR A 35 11.32 -13.16 1.64
CA TYR A 35 11.56 -13.97 0.45
C TYR A 35 12.29 -15.28 0.80
N LEU A 36 11.78 -16.40 0.27
CA LEU A 36 12.36 -17.73 0.48
C LEU A 36 13.80 -17.82 -0.06
N ASP A 37 14.06 -17.26 -1.23
CA ASP A 37 15.41 -17.19 -1.79
C ASP A 37 16.15 -15.98 -1.25
N THR A 38 16.80 -16.18 -0.11
CA THR A 38 17.54 -15.12 0.57
C THR A 38 18.75 -14.65 -0.25
N ASN A 39 19.40 -15.53 -1.02
CA ASN A 39 20.59 -15.15 -1.80
C ASN A 39 20.23 -14.25 -2.98
N ALA A 40 19.16 -14.58 -3.69
CA ALA A 40 18.62 -13.73 -4.75
C ALA A 40 18.14 -12.38 -4.18
N PHE A 41 17.44 -12.39 -3.04
CA PHE A 41 17.02 -11.16 -2.39
C PHE A 41 18.21 -10.27 -1.99
N GLN A 42 19.24 -10.83 -1.36
CA GLN A 42 20.41 -10.05 -0.94
C GLN A 42 21.18 -9.47 -2.14
N SER A 43 21.25 -10.23 -3.25
CA SER A 43 21.85 -9.75 -4.50
C SER A 43 21.09 -8.54 -5.06
N LEU A 44 19.75 -8.57 -5.04
CA LEU A 44 18.91 -7.45 -5.47
C LEU A 44 18.93 -6.28 -4.48
N PHE A 45 18.93 -6.57 -3.18
CA PHE A 45 18.96 -5.57 -2.11
C PHE A 45 20.22 -4.70 -2.23
N ALA A 46 21.37 -5.29 -2.56
CA ALA A 46 22.63 -4.58 -2.71
C ALA A 46 22.59 -3.45 -3.78
N THR A 47 21.73 -3.58 -4.79
CA THR A 47 21.61 -2.59 -5.88
C THR A 47 20.32 -1.78 -5.86
N SER A 48 19.27 -2.30 -5.22
CA SER A 48 17.89 -1.81 -5.41
C SER A 48 17.09 -1.72 -4.10
N ALA A 49 17.73 -1.59 -2.94
CA ALA A 49 17.06 -1.56 -1.63
C ALA A 49 15.87 -0.57 -1.53
N ASP A 50 15.95 0.58 -2.19
CA ASP A 50 14.92 1.62 -2.18
C ASP A 50 13.86 1.49 -3.29
N GLU A 51 13.97 0.48 -4.16
CA GLU A 51 13.00 0.20 -5.20
C GLU A 51 11.60 -0.06 -4.60
N ILE A 52 10.58 0.57 -5.17
CA ILE A 52 9.19 0.39 -4.73
C ILE A 52 8.70 -0.94 -5.28
N VAL A 53 8.35 -1.86 -4.39
CA VAL A 53 7.77 -3.17 -4.76
C VAL A 53 6.27 -3.03 -4.99
N TYR A 54 5.58 -2.30 -4.11
CA TYR A 54 4.18 -1.95 -4.32
C TYR A 54 3.79 -0.67 -3.59
N THR A 55 2.68 -0.09 -4.05
CA THR A 55 2.00 1.04 -3.42
C THR A 55 0.55 0.64 -3.16
N VAL A 56 0.02 1.02 -2.01
CA VAL A 56 -1.41 0.95 -1.71
C VAL A 56 -1.95 2.37 -1.55
N HIS A 57 -3.04 2.68 -2.24
CA HIS A 57 -3.85 3.85 -1.96
C HIS A 57 -4.98 3.44 -1.04
N GLU A 58 -5.10 4.08 0.12
CA GLU A 58 -6.07 3.68 1.13
C GLU A 58 -6.95 4.85 1.58
N GLN A 59 -8.17 4.52 1.98
CA GLN A 59 -8.93 5.33 2.90
C GLN A 59 -8.86 4.75 4.30
N ARG A 60 -8.35 5.57 5.22
CA ARG A 60 -8.13 5.19 6.62
C ARG A 60 -9.01 6.07 7.50
N PRO A 61 -10.14 5.55 7.99
CA PRO A 61 -10.99 6.27 8.92
C PRO A 61 -10.33 6.37 10.31
N THR A 62 -10.97 7.11 11.23
CA THR A 62 -10.43 7.44 12.57
C THR A 62 -10.41 6.27 13.56
N GLN A 63 -10.64 5.03 13.10
CA GLN A 63 -10.62 3.77 13.86
C GLN A 63 -11.68 3.69 14.98
N LYS A 64 -12.94 3.97 14.63
CA LYS A 64 -14.08 3.59 15.45
C LYS A 64 -14.49 2.14 15.17
N VAL A 65 -15.22 1.51 16.09
CA VAL A 65 -15.74 0.15 15.89
C VAL A 65 -16.64 0.13 14.65
N GLY A 66 -16.32 -0.76 13.70
CA GLY A 66 -17.05 -0.90 12.43
C GLY A 66 -16.45 -0.13 11.25
N ASP A 67 -15.41 0.66 11.48
CA ASP A 67 -14.67 1.34 10.41
C ASP A 67 -13.94 0.34 9.51
N LEU A 68 -14.01 0.55 8.19
CA LEU A 68 -13.31 -0.25 7.20
C LEU A 68 -12.19 0.57 6.56
N ILE A 69 -11.01 -0.04 6.50
CA ILE A 69 -9.94 0.43 5.61
C ILE A 69 -10.20 -0.23 4.26
N PHE A 70 -10.26 0.58 3.20
CA PHE A 70 -10.41 0.10 1.83
C PHE A 70 -9.46 0.85 0.90
N GLY A 71 -9.16 0.27 -0.25
CA GLY A 71 -8.13 0.80 -1.14
C GLY A 71 -7.78 -0.12 -2.29
N THR A 72 -6.67 0.22 -2.94
CA THR A 72 -6.10 -0.46 -4.12
C THR A 72 -4.61 -0.66 -3.92
#